data_AF-A0A924S9M8-F1
#
_entry.id   AF-A0A924S9M8-F1
#
_cell.length_a   1.000
_cell.length_b   1.000
_cell.length_c   1.000
_cell.angle_alpha   90.00
_cell.angle_beta   90.00
_cell.angle_gamma   90.00
#
_symmetry.space_group_name_H-M   'P 1'
#
loop_
_entity.id
_entity.type
_entity.pdbx_description
1 polymer ?
#
loop_
_entity_poly.entity_id
_entity_poly.type
_entity_poly.pdbx_seq_one_letter_code
_entity_poly.pdbx_strand_id
1 'polypeptide(L)'
;MDIFQGGWATARLMPIDPVVMPNATRPTAAPPLDPMLAVRSRADALYHAAIECCRQHDRAARMSGSEEPELEHKHIDALCAMCDGSLAELSEAYSQAAGHVLPDRDEAWWHKANALWHASREFARRHAGCDALGRRVSGKHSAENLGSMQMEYELEASSLLALRHAANAYLKTRPGLT
;
A
#
# COMPACT_ATOMS: atom_id res chain seq x y z
N MET A 1 -18.20 -17.87 -76.60
CA MET A 1 -17.12 -17.50 -75.67
C MET A 1 -17.68 -17.52 -74.26
N ASP A 2 -17.67 -18.71 -73.69
CA ASP A 2 -17.17 -19.06 -72.36
C ASP A 2 -16.97 -18.02 -71.24
N ILE A 3 -17.35 -18.51 -70.05
CA ILE A 3 -16.85 -18.23 -68.69
C ILE A 3 -17.44 -17.02 -67.98
N PHE A 4 -18.36 -17.28 -67.03
CA PHE A 4 -18.22 -16.88 -65.62
C PHE A 4 -19.23 -17.66 -64.76
N GLN A 5 -18.88 -18.91 -64.42
CA GLN A 5 -19.49 -19.64 -63.30
C GLN A 5 -18.75 -19.21 -62.02
N GLY A 6 -19.32 -18.27 -61.27
CA GLY A 6 -18.87 -17.91 -59.92
C GLY A 6 -19.65 -18.70 -58.88
N GLY A 7 -19.15 -19.87 -58.47
CA GLY A 7 -19.74 -20.70 -57.43
C GLY A 7 -19.71 -20.01 -56.07
N TRP A 8 -20.85 -19.99 -55.38
CA TRP A 8 -20.93 -19.59 -53.97
C TRP A 8 -20.44 -20.76 -53.11
N ALA A 9 -19.21 -20.66 -52.62
CA ALA A 9 -18.69 -21.57 -51.61
C ALA A 9 -19.38 -21.24 -50.27
N THR A 10 -20.28 -22.12 -49.84
CA THR A 10 -20.83 -22.13 -48.49
C THR A 10 -19.73 -22.55 -47.52
N ALA A 11 -19.21 -21.59 -46.74
CA ALA A 11 -18.27 -21.87 -45.66
C ALA A 11 -18.99 -22.68 -44.57
N ARG A 12 -18.73 -23.98 -44.55
CA ARG A 12 -19.23 -24.91 -43.54
C ARG A 12 -18.44 -24.66 -42.25
N LEU A 13 -19.07 -24.03 -41.25
CA LEU A 13 -18.53 -23.91 -39.89
C LEU A 13 -18.22 -25.32 -39.36
N MET A 14 -16.97 -25.55 -38.95
CA MET A 14 -16.61 -26.76 -38.23
C MET A 14 -17.10 -26.68 -36.78
N PRO A 15 -17.59 -27.78 -36.19
CA PRO A 15 -17.93 -27.81 -34.77
C PRO A 15 -16.65 -27.66 -33.94
N ILE A 16 -16.65 -26.68 -33.03
CA ILE A 16 -15.60 -26.49 -32.04
C ILE A 16 -15.82 -27.57 -30.97
N ASP A 17 -14.90 -28.53 -30.89
CA ASP A 17 -14.89 -29.51 -29.80
C ASP A 17 -14.73 -28.76 -28.45
N PRO A 18 -15.53 -29.09 -27.42
CA PRO A 18 -15.37 -28.47 -26.11
C PRO A 18 -14.00 -28.88 -25.53
N VAL A 19 -13.15 -27.88 -25.30
CA VAL A 19 -11.90 -28.04 -24.56
C VAL A 19 -12.24 -28.52 -23.15
N VAL A 20 -11.96 -29.80 -22.87
CA VAL A 20 -11.97 -30.35 -21.52
C VAL A 20 -10.80 -29.70 -20.77
N MET A 21 -11.09 -28.73 -19.91
CA MET A 21 -10.09 -28.19 -19.00
C MET A 21 -9.71 -29.28 -17.98
N PRO A 22 -8.42 -29.64 -17.83
CA PRO A 22 -8.01 -30.48 -16.73
C PRO A 22 -8.34 -29.74 -15.43
N ASN A 23 -9.10 -30.42 -14.56
CA ASN A 23 -9.39 -29.96 -13.20
C ASN A 23 -8.07 -29.57 -12.54
N ALA A 24 -7.84 -28.28 -12.35
CA ALA A 24 -6.70 -27.79 -11.63
C ALA A 24 -6.86 -28.19 -10.17
N THR A 25 -6.24 -29.32 -9.81
CA THR A 25 -6.09 -29.75 -8.43
C THR A 25 -5.44 -28.60 -7.68
N ARG A 26 -6.22 -27.96 -6.80
CA ARG A 26 -5.78 -26.92 -5.88
C ARG A 26 -4.48 -27.38 -5.21
N PRO A 27 -3.36 -26.63 -5.29
CA PRO A 27 -2.14 -27.03 -4.64
C PRO A 27 -2.39 -27.22 -3.15
N THR A 28 -2.07 -28.42 -2.68
CA THR A 28 -2.00 -28.85 -1.29
C THR A 28 -1.27 -27.78 -0.48
N ALA A 29 -1.84 -27.45 0.69
CA ALA A 29 -1.35 -26.44 1.61
C ALA A 29 0.18 -26.51 1.75
N ALA A 30 0.84 -25.37 1.53
CA ALA A 30 2.26 -25.21 1.83
C ALA A 30 2.52 -25.67 3.28
N PRO A 31 3.71 -26.25 3.57
CA PRO A 31 4.07 -26.59 4.94
C PRO A 31 3.89 -25.35 5.84
N PRO A 32 3.54 -25.52 7.13
CA PRO A 32 3.41 -24.38 8.04
C PRO A 32 4.72 -23.60 8.00
N LEU A 33 4.68 -22.34 7.55
CA LEU A 33 5.82 -21.44 7.73
C LEU A 33 6.11 -21.41 9.23
N ASP A 34 7.40 -21.50 9.59
CA ASP A 34 7.85 -21.13 10.93
C ASP A 34 7.17 -19.81 11.32
N PRO A 35 6.38 -19.76 12.41
CA PRO A 35 5.66 -18.56 12.80
C PRO A 35 6.55 -17.33 12.88
N MET A 36 7.81 -17.49 13.32
CA MET A 36 8.75 -16.38 13.38
C MET A 36 9.16 -15.88 11.99
N LEU A 37 9.39 -16.80 11.05
CA LEU A 37 9.65 -16.45 9.66
C LEU A 37 8.46 -15.73 9.02
N ALA A 38 7.23 -16.12 9.38
CA ALA A 38 6.03 -15.43 8.93
C ALA A 38 5.96 -13.99 9.47
N VAL A 39 6.20 -13.77 10.77
CA VAL A 39 6.23 -12.42 11.35
C VAL A 39 7.32 -11.57 10.68
N ARG A 40 8.50 -12.13 10.50
CA ARG A 40 9.62 -11.44 9.85
C ARG A 40 9.30 -11.05 8.41
N SER A 41 8.69 -11.95 7.64
CA SER A 41 8.22 -11.66 6.28
C SER A 41 7.17 -10.55 6.25
N ARG A 42 6.27 -10.50 7.24
CA ARG A 42 5.29 -9.41 7.36
C ARG A 42 5.91 -8.08 7.74
N ALA A 43 6.92 -8.09 8.62
CA ALA A 43 7.70 -6.89 8.95
C ALA A 43 8.42 -6.31 7.73
N ASP A 44 8.95 -7.17 6.85
CA ASP A 44 9.57 -6.75 5.59
C ASP A 44 8.59 -6.12 4.63
N ALA A 45 7.44 -6.74 4.44
CA ALA A 45 6.37 -6.18 3.62
C ALA A 45 5.92 -4.82 4.18
N LEU A 46 5.73 -4.71 5.50
CA LEU A 46 5.39 -3.46 6.17
C LEU A 46 6.46 -2.38 5.96
N TYR A 47 7.74 -2.74 6.01
CA TYR A 47 8.84 -1.83 5.70
C TYR A 47 8.77 -1.28 4.27
N HIS A 48 8.55 -2.15 3.28
CA HIS A 48 8.43 -1.72 1.88
C HIS A 48 7.26 -0.75 1.69
N ALA A 49 6.11 -1.04 2.30
CA ALA A 49 4.96 -0.13 2.27
C ALA A 49 5.24 1.20 2.98
N ALA A 50 5.94 1.19 4.11
CA ALA A 50 6.29 2.41 4.84
C ALA A 50 7.22 3.34 4.04
N ILE A 51 8.24 2.77 3.38
CA ILE A 51 9.15 3.56 2.53
C ILE A 51 8.42 4.11 1.32
N GLU A 52 7.55 3.31 0.69
CA GLU A 52 6.79 3.75 -0.48
C GLU A 52 5.76 4.83 -0.13
N CYS A 53 5.05 4.69 0.99
CA CYS A 53 4.19 5.74 1.56
C CYS A 53 4.99 7.04 1.78
N CYS A 54 6.13 6.97 2.48
CA CYS A 54 7.01 8.12 2.67
C CYS A 54 7.43 8.79 1.35
N ARG A 55 7.74 7.98 0.33
CA ARG A 55 8.19 8.47 -0.97
C ARG A 55 7.08 9.19 -1.74
N GLN A 56 5.85 8.67 -1.71
CA GLN A 56 4.72 9.33 -2.38
C GLN A 56 4.33 10.63 -1.70
N HIS A 57 4.32 10.68 -0.37
CA HIS A 57 4.05 11.91 0.36
C HIS A 57 5.15 12.98 0.13
N ASP A 58 6.43 12.58 0.06
CA ASP A 58 7.53 13.49 -0.35
C ASP A 58 7.34 14.02 -1.77
N ARG A 59 6.88 13.16 -2.68
CA ARG A 59 6.58 13.54 -4.07
C ARG A 59 5.42 14.53 -4.12
N ALA A 60 4.34 14.27 -3.38
CA ALA A 60 3.19 15.17 -3.27
C ALA A 60 3.60 16.55 -2.75
N ALA A 61 4.40 16.61 -1.69
CA ALA A 61 4.86 17.87 -1.11
C ALA A 61 5.62 18.76 -2.11
N ARG A 62 6.40 18.16 -3.03
CA ARG A 62 7.19 18.88 -4.05
C ARG A 62 6.37 19.44 -5.20
N MET A 63 5.11 19.04 -5.34
CA MET A 63 4.25 19.38 -6.49
C MET A 63 3.40 20.64 -6.26
N SER A 64 3.60 21.33 -5.13
CA SER A 64 2.87 22.54 -4.71
C SER A 64 3.22 23.81 -5.52
N GLY A 65 3.79 23.67 -6.72
CA GLY A 65 4.17 24.79 -7.60
C GLY A 65 4.23 24.48 -9.10
N SER A 66 3.57 23.41 -9.61
CA SER A 66 3.53 23.12 -11.05
C SER A 66 2.46 23.94 -11.80
N GLU A 67 2.72 24.23 -13.07
CA GLU A 67 1.86 25.06 -13.93
C GLU A 67 0.61 24.33 -14.48
N GLU A 68 0.57 22.99 -14.40
CA GLU A 68 -0.58 22.16 -14.80
C GLU A 68 -1.09 21.27 -13.64
N PRO A 69 -1.57 21.89 -12.54
CA PRO A 69 -1.71 21.25 -11.23
C PRO A 69 -2.76 20.15 -11.17
N GLU A 70 -3.91 20.29 -11.86
CA GLU A 70 -5.10 19.51 -11.49
C GLU A 70 -5.02 18.01 -11.82
N LEU A 71 -4.47 17.62 -12.98
CA LEU A 71 -4.37 16.20 -13.35
C LEU A 71 -3.21 15.52 -12.62
N GLU A 72 -2.09 16.23 -12.46
CA GLU A 72 -0.91 15.73 -11.75
C GLU A 72 -1.19 15.55 -10.25
N HIS A 73 -1.88 16.52 -9.62
CA HIS A 73 -2.30 16.41 -8.22
C HIS A 73 -3.25 15.24 -8.01
N LYS A 74 -4.29 15.10 -8.83
CA LYS A 74 -5.22 13.94 -8.74
C LYS A 74 -4.49 12.60 -8.86
N HIS A 75 -3.52 12.50 -9.76
CA HIS A 75 -2.74 11.28 -9.93
C HIS A 75 -1.88 10.98 -8.70
N ILE A 76 -1.22 11.99 -8.14
CA ILE A 76 -0.36 11.82 -6.96
C ILE A 76 -1.18 11.55 -5.70
N ASP A 77 -2.34 12.18 -5.54
CA ASP A 77 -3.27 11.90 -4.45
C ASP A 77 -3.74 10.44 -4.51
N ALA A 78 -4.05 9.93 -5.71
CA ALA A 78 -4.40 8.53 -5.90
C ALA A 78 -3.24 7.57 -5.52
N LEU A 79 -2.00 7.93 -5.86
CA LEU A 79 -0.82 7.16 -5.46
C LEU A 79 -0.60 7.17 -3.94
N CYS A 80 -0.76 8.32 -3.29
CA CYS A 80 -0.67 8.43 -1.83
C CYS A 80 -1.74 7.54 -1.18
N ALA A 81 -3.01 7.66 -1.60
CA ALA A 81 -4.11 6.86 -1.08
C ALA A 81 -3.88 5.34 -1.23
N MET A 82 -3.32 4.89 -2.37
CA MET A 82 -2.95 3.48 -2.56
C MET A 82 -1.86 3.02 -1.60
N CYS A 83 -0.84 3.86 -1.36
CA CYS A 83 0.26 3.54 -0.46
C CYS A 83 -0.20 3.55 1.00
N ASP A 84 -1.08 4.49 1.37
CA ASP A 84 -1.66 4.59 2.71
C ASP A 84 -2.56 3.38 3.01
N GLY A 85 -3.35 2.95 2.03
CA GLY A 85 -4.10 1.69 2.10
C GLY A 85 -3.20 0.47 2.28
N SER A 86 -2.15 0.35 1.47
CA SER A 86 -1.17 -0.75 1.57
C SER A 86 -0.46 -0.76 2.93
N LEU A 87 -0.11 0.41 3.46
CA LEU A 87 0.51 0.57 4.78
C LEU A 87 -0.42 0.10 5.89
N ALA A 88 -1.71 0.44 5.82
CA ALA A 88 -2.71 0.01 6.79
C ALA A 88 -2.92 -1.52 6.76
N GLU A 89 -3.10 -2.10 5.56
CA GLU A 89 -3.27 -3.55 5.38
C GLU A 89 -2.08 -4.34 5.91
N LEU A 90 -0.85 -3.91 5.59
CA LEU A 90 0.36 -4.59 6.03
C LEU A 90 0.67 -4.38 7.51
N SER A 91 0.24 -3.25 8.09
CA SER A 91 0.31 -3.02 9.53
C SER A 91 -0.60 -3.98 10.28
N GLU A 92 -1.81 -4.23 9.76
CA GLU A 92 -2.74 -5.20 10.32
C GLU A 92 -2.19 -6.62 10.20
N ALA A 93 -1.73 -7.01 9.01
CA ALA A 93 -1.15 -8.33 8.77
C ALA A 93 0.08 -8.62 9.66
N TYR A 94 0.92 -7.61 9.90
CA TYR A 94 2.02 -7.72 10.86
C TYR A 94 1.51 -7.97 12.28
N SER A 95 0.53 -7.19 12.75
CA SER A 95 0.00 -7.32 14.10
C SER A 95 -0.67 -8.67 14.36
N GLN A 96 -1.41 -9.20 13.38
CA GLN A 96 -2.03 -10.52 13.44
C GLN A 96 -0.97 -11.63 13.53
N ALA A 97 0.11 -11.53 12.76
CA ALA A 97 1.20 -12.50 12.83
C ALA A 97 1.95 -12.40 14.18
N ALA A 98 2.28 -11.18 14.61
CA ALA A 98 3.08 -10.94 15.81
C ALA A 98 2.32 -11.23 17.11
N GLY A 99 0.99 -11.06 17.13
CA GLY A 99 0.15 -11.25 18.32
C GLY A 99 0.10 -12.68 18.86
N HIS A 100 0.55 -13.66 18.07
CA HIS A 100 0.54 -15.09 18.43
C HIS A 100 1.94 -15.67 18.64
N VAL A 101 2.99 -14.83 18.60
CA VAL A 101 4.38 -15.27 18.66
C VAL A 101 5.08 -14.57 19.81
N LEU A 102 5.81 -15.36 20.61
CA LEU A 102 6.75 -14.83 21.59
C LEU A 102 8.16 -15.04 21.04
N PRO A 103 8.90 -13.97 20.69
CA PRO A 103 10.29 -14.13 20.27
C PRO A 103 11.15 -14.62 21.42
N ASP A 104 12.22 -15.34 21.08
CA ASP A 104 13.29 -15.61 22.04
C ASP A 104 13.94 -14.29 22.49
N ARG A 105 14.60 -14.31 23.65
CA ARG A 105 15.21 -13.08 24.21
C ARG A 105 16.23 -12.48 23.21
N ASP A 106 16.15 -11.15 23.04
CA ASP A 106 17.07 -10.28 22.29
C ASP A 106 16.98 -10.25 20.75
N GLU A 107 15.80 -10.45 20.17
CA GLU A 107 15.60 -10.18 18.74
C GLU A 107 15.54 -8.66 18.46
N ALA A 108 16.70 -8.02 18.31
CA ALA A 108 16.81 -6.57 18.06
C ALA A 108 15.94 -6.08 16.88
N TRP A 109 15.80 -6.89 15.83
CA TRP A 109 14.92 -6.58 14.69
C TRP A 109 13.44 -6.55 15.08
N TRP A 110 12.99 -7.37 16.05
CA TRP A 110 11.61 -7.43 16.53
C TRP A 110 11.21 -6.11 17.17
N HIS A 111 12.08 -5.53 18.01
CA HIS A 111 11.83 -4.23 18.61
C HIS A 111 11.76 -3.11 17.56
N LYS A 112 12.57 -3.18 16.50
CA LYS A 112 12.49 -2.21 15.40
C LYS A 112 11.25 -2.41 14.53
N ALA A 113 10.83 -3.65 14.31
CA ALA A 113 9.57 -3.97 13.62
C ALA A 113 8.35 -3.46 14.40
N ASN A 114 8.32 -3.63 15.72
CA ASN A 114 7.27 -3.07 16.57
C ASN A 114 7.26 -1.54 16.55
N ALA A 115 8.44 -0.91 16.60
CA ALA A 115 8.53 0.55 16.49
C ALA A 115 8.01 1.05 15.13
N LEU A 116 8.34 0.34 14.05
CA LEU A 116 7.81 0.59 12.71
C LEU A 116 6.29 0.46 12.68
N TRP A 117 5.74 -0.63 13.22
CA TRP A 117 4.29 -0.86 13.31
C TRP A 117 3.57 0.25 14.08
N HIS A 118 4.09 0.67 15.23
CA HIS A 118 3.51 1.77 15.99
C HIS A 118 3.54 3.09 15.22
N ALA A 119 4.65 3.40 14.54
CA ALA A 119 4.76 4.60 13.72
C ALA A 119 3.79 4.58 12.52
N SER A 120 3.62 3.43 11.85
CA SER A 120 2.65 3.27 10.76
C SER A 120 1.22 3.53 11.21
N ARG A 121 0.84 3.01 12.38
CA ARG A 121 -0.50 3.23 12.95
C ARG A 121 -0.74 4.67 13.37
N GLU A 122 0.27 5.31 13.95
CA GLU A 122 0.17 6.72 14.33
C GLU A 122 0.01 7.60 13.08
N PHE A 123 0.80 7.36 12.03
CA PHE A 123 0.64 8.05 10.75
C PHE A 123 -0.78 7.87 10.18
N ALA A 124 -1.26 6.63 10.06
CA ALA A 124 -2.60 6.35 9.54
C ALA A 124 -3.70 7.07 10.34
N ARG A 125 -3.55 7.16 11.67
CA ARG A 125 -4.47 7.88 12.55
C ARG A 125 -4.45 9.38 12.29
N ARG A 126 -3.27 9.99 12.10
CA ARG A 126 -3.13 11.42 11.81
C ARG A 126 -3.68 11.77 10.43
N HIS A 127 -3.32 10.97 9.42
CA HIS A 127 -3.80 11.13 8.05
C HIS A 127 -5.33 11.12 7.98
N ALA A 128 -5.97 10.13 8.62
CA ALA A 128 -7.44 10.06 8.70
C ALA A 128 -8.08 11.28 9.42
N GLY A 129 -7.37 11.86 10.40
CA GLY A 129 -7.77 13.08 11.08
C GLY A 129 -7.76 14.31 10.18
N CYS A 130 -6.67 14.50 9.42
CA CYS A 130 -6.53 15.58 8.44
C CYS A 130 -7.61 15.49 7.35
N ASP A 131 -7.84 14.30 6.80
CA ASP A 131 -8.90 14.02 5.84
C ASP A 131 -10.30 14.41 6.33
N ALA A 132 -10.61 14.06 7.58
CA ALA A 132 -11.88 14.37 8.20
C ALA A 132 -12.08 15.88 8.41
N LEU A 133 -11.00 16.61 8.74
CA LEU A 133 -11.04 18.06 8.89
C LEU A 133 -11.11 18.80 7.56
N GLY A 134 -10.38 18.35 6.53
CA GLY A 134 -10.46 18.91 5.18
C GLY A 134 -11.90 18.90 4.64
N ARG A 135 -12.61 17.78 4.83
CA ARG A 135 -14.03 17.68 4.47
C ARG A 135 -14.95 18.63 5.25
N ARG A 136 -14.65 18.93 6.51
CA ARG A 136 -15.44 19.84 7.36
C ARG A 136 -15.21 21.31 7.03
N VAL A 137 -13.97 21.69 6.74
CA VAL A 137 -13.59 23.09 6.46
C VAL A 137 -14.21 23.59 5.16
N SER A 138 -14.44 22.72 4.17
CA SER A 138 -15.11 23.05 2.90
C SER A 138 -16.51 23.65 3.04
N GLY A 139 -17.16 23.55 4.20
CA GLY A 139 -18.50 24.11 4.44
C GLY A 139 -18.54 25.43 5.22
N LYS A 140 -17.54 25.71 6.08
CA LYS A 140 -17.47 26.92 6.94
C LYS A 140 -16.01 27.24 7.32
N HIS A 141 -15.43 28.22 6.65
CA HIS A 141 -14.07 28.72 6.94
C HIS A 141 -14.12 29.70 8.13
N SER A 142 -13.66 29.26 9.31
CA SER A 142 -13.37 30.14 10.44
C SER A 142 -11.87 30.14 10.73
N ALA A 143 -11.33 31.23 11.29
CA ALA A 143 -9.91 31.30 11.67
C ALA A 143 -9.53 30.19 12.67
N GLU A 144 -10.44 29.84 13.57
CA GLU A 144 -10.28 28.72 14.52
C GLU A 144 -10.19 27.35 13.81
N ASN A 145 -11.04 27.12 12.80
CA ASN A 145 -11.00 25.90 12.00
C ASN A 145 -9.70 25.79 11.20
N LEU A 146 -9.23 26.90 10.63
CA LEU A 146 -7.96 26.94 9.89
C LEU A 146 -6.76 26.70 10.82
N GLY A 147 -6.76 27.29 12.02
CA GLY A 147 -5.71 27.03 13.02
C GLY A 147 -5.70 25.58 13.50
N SER A 148 -6.87 24.98 13.71
CA SER A 148 -6.99 23.56 14.07
C SER A 148 -6.49 22.65 12.94
N MET A 149 -6.82 22.98 11.69
CA MET A 149 -6.37 22.25 10.51
C MET A 149 -4.85 22.33 10.34
N GLN A 150 -4.26 23.51 10.53
CA GLN A 150 -2.80 23.70 10.49
C GLN A 150 -2.09 22.81 11.51
N MET A 151 -2.57 22.79 12.76
CA MET A 151 -1.99 21.97 13.81
C MET A 151 -2.05 20.47 13.47
N GLU A 152 -3.14 19.98 12.88
CA GLU A 152 -3.25 18.58 12.49
C GLU A 152 -2.33 18.22 11.32
N TYR A 153 -2.16 19.11 10.33
CA TYR A 153 -1.16 18.92 9.28
C TYR A 153 0.28 18.87 9.82
N GLU A 154 0.61 19.68 10.83
CA GLU A 154 1.92 19.63 11.50
C GLU A 154 2.14 18.29 12.24
N LEU A 155 1.09 17.76 12.87
CA LEU A 155 1.13 16.47 13.55
C LEU A 155 1.23 15.31 12.57
N GLU A 156 0.52 15.37 11.45
CA GLU A 156 0.63 14.42 10.35
C GLU A 156 2.06 14.39 9.78
N ALA A 157 2.61 15.57 9.43
CA ALA A 157 3.98 15.68 8.94
C ALA A 157 5.00 15.10 9.94
N SER A 158 4.81 15.37 11.24
CA SER A 158 5.63 14.81 12.32
C SER A 158 5.54 13.29 12.39
N SER A 159 4.34 12.73 12.21
CA SER A 159 4.13 11.28 12.21
C SER A 159 4.73 10.59 10.98
N LEU A 160 4.69 11.23 9.80
CA LEU A 160 5.35 10.74 8.59
C LEU A 160 6.87 10.72 8.74
N LEU A 161 7.44 11.76 9.38
CA LEU A 161 8.87 11.78 9.72
C LEU A 161 9.24 10.67 10.71
N ALA A 162 8.42 10.44 11.73
CA ALA A 162 8.63 9.34 12.68
C ALA A 162 8.57 7.96 12.00
N LEU A 163 7.62 7.76 11.07
CA LEU A 163 7.53 6.57 10.23
C LEU A 163 8.83 6.33 9.44
N ARG A 164 9.37 7.38 8.82
CA ARG A 164 10.65 7.31 8.09
C ARG A 164 11.81 6.92 8.99
N HIS A 165 11.90 7.50 10.19
CA HIS A 165 12.93 7.14 11.16
C HIS A 165 12.82 5.69 11.61
N ALA A 166 11.60 5.21 11.85
CA ALA A 166 11.36 3.82 12.24
C ALA A 166 11.70 2.83 11.11
N ALA A 167 11.33 3.15 9.86
CA ALA A 167 11.66 2.33 8.69
C ALA A 167 13.17 2.24 8.48
N ASN A 168 13.89 3.36 8.56
CA ASN A 168 15.35 3.39 8.49
C ASN A 168 16.01 2.61 9.65
N ALA A 169 15.44 2.66 10.85
CA ALA A 169 15.93 1.89 11.99
C ALA A 169 15.71 0.38 11.80
N TYR A 170 14.59 -0.02 11.21
CA TYR A 170 14.30 -1.41 10.86
C TYR A 170 15.26 -1.93 9.77
N LEU A 171 15.49 -1.16 8.71
CA LEU A 171 16.42 -1.52 7.63
C LEU A 171 17.82 -1.86 8.15
N LYS A 172 18.32 -1.12 9.15
CA LYS A 172 19.65 -1.39 9.76
C LYS A 172 19.76 -2.78 10.39
N THR A 173 18.64 -3.41 10.74
CA THR A 173 18.61 -4.78 11.26
C THR A 173 18.48 -5.82 10.15
N ARG A 174 18.32 -5.39 8.89
CA ARG A 174 18.02 -6.22 7.71
C ARG A 174 18.93 -5.87 6.52
N PRO A 175 20.22 -6.25 6.54
CA PRO A 175 21.21 -5.90 5.51
C PRO A 175 21.00 -6.51 4.11
N GLY A 176 19.84 -7.08 3.79
CA GLY A 176 19.51 -7.64 2.47
C GLY A 176 18.14 -7.22 1.94
N LEU A 177 17.54 -6.16 2.51
CA LEU A 177 16.20 -5.69 2.18
C LEU A 177 16.20 -4.49 1.19
N THR A 178 17.37 -4.10 0.69
CA THR A 178 17.56 -3.02 -0.29
C THR A 178 17.48 -3.53 -1.72
#